data_AF-A0A846RG58-F1
#
_entry.id   AF-A0A846RG58-F1
#
_cell.length_a   1.000
_cell.length_b   1.000
_cell.length_c   1.000
_cell.angle_alpha   90.00
_cell.angle_beta   90.00
_cell.angle_gamma   90.00
#
_symmetry.space_group_name_H-M   'P 1'
#
loop_
_entity.id
_entity.type
_entity.pdbx_description
1 polymer ?
#
loop_
_entity_poly.entity_id
_entity_poly.type
_entity_poly.pdbx_seq_one_letter_code
_entity_poly.pdbx_strand_id
1 'polypeptide(L)'
;MSLVFALIYLVLMLFQLALIIRIVYDAVQMFARGWRPRRLALVLASAIYSVTDPPIRLFRRLIPPLRLGGVSLDLAFLVVFLGATILKTVARVLAEA
;
A
#
# COMPACT_ATOMS: atom_id res chain seq x y z
N MET A 1 -12.65 17.28 16.42
CA MET A 1 -12.88 16.17 15.47
C MET A 1 -13.96 16.54 14.46
N SER A 2 -13.62 17.24 13.37
CA SER A 2 -14.56 17.37 12.26
C SER A 2 -14.76 15.99 11.60
N LEU A 3 -15.99 15.66 11.21
CA LEU A 3 -16.32 14.37 10.60
C LEU A 3 -15.49 14.09 9.33
N VAL A 4 -15.10 15.15 8.63
CA VAL A 4 -14.25 15.11 7.44
C VAL A 4 -12.86 14.54 7.76
N PHE A 5 -12.16 15.06 8.78
CA PHE A 5 -10.81 14.56 9.10
C PHE A 5 -10.83 13.14 9.64
N ALA A 6 -11.88 12.77 10.38
CA ALA A 6 -12.07 11.39 10.83
C ALA A 6 -12.22 10.41 9.65
N LEU A 7 -12.98 10.80 8.61
CA LEU A 7 -13.14 10.00 7.40
C LEU A 7 -11.83 9.88 6.60
N ILE A 8 -11.08 10.98 6.46
CA ILE A 8 -9.75 10.97 5.81
C ILE A 8 -8.80 10.02 6.54
N TYR A 9 -8.75 10.12 7.87
CA TYR A 9 -7.92 9.25 8.70
C TYR A 9 -8.31 7.77 8.49
N LEU A 10 -9.61 7.47 8.50
CA LEU A 10 -10.12 6.11 8.29
C LEU A 10 -9.69 5.56 6.92
N VAL A 11 -9.85 6.34 5.85
CA VAL A 11 -9.46 5.95 4.50
C VAL A 11 -7.96 5.69 4.41
N LEU A 12 -7.13 6.59 4.96
CA LEU A 12 -5.68 6.41 4.99
C LEU A 12 -5.26 5.17 5.79
N MET A 13 -5.95 4.88 6.90
CA MET A 13 -5.72 3.67 7.69
C MET A 13 -6.06 2.40 6.91
N LEU A 14 -7.20 2.37 6.22
CA LEU A 14 -7.59 1.23 5.37
C LEU A 14 -6.64 1.06 4.18
N PHE A 15 -6.18 2.17 3.60
CA PHE A 15 -5.17 2.15 2.54
C PHE A 15 -3.83 1.57 3.03
N GLN A 16 -3.37 1.95 4.23
CA GLN A 16 -2.19 1.35 4.85
C GLN A 16 -2.37 -0.16 5.09
N LEU A 17 -3.54 -0.58 5.57
CA LEU A 17 -3.85 -2.00 5.72
C LEU A 17 -3.78 -2.74 4.38
N ALA A 18 -4.32 -2.15 3.31
CA ALA A 18 -4.23 -2.71 1.97
C ALA A 18 -2.77 -2.85 1.50
N LEU A 19 -1.90 -1.86 1.75
CA LEU A 19 -0.47 -1.94 1.45
C LEU A 19 0.22 -3.08 2.20
N ILE A 20 -0.14 -3.32 3.46
CA ILE A 20 0.42 -4.45 4.23
C ILE A 20 -0.03 -5.77 3.64
N ILE A 21 -1.33 -5.93 3.38
CA ILE A 21 -1.87 -7.17 2.80
C ILE A 21 -1.25 -7.42 1.41
N ARG A 22 -1.01 -6.37 0.62
CA ARG A 22 -0.29 -6.47 -0.65
C ARG A 22 1.10 -7.09 -0.48
N ILE A 23 1.90 -6.63 0.49
CA ILE A 23 3.21 -7.26 0.78
C ILE A 23 3.04 -8.74 1.07
N VAL A 24 2.01 -9.13 1.82
CA VAL A 24 1.74 -10.54 2.12
C VAL A 24 1.45 -11.32 0.84
N TYR A 25 0.60 -10.80 -0.05
CA TYR A 25 0.35 -11.45 -1.35
C TYR A 25 1.61 -11.55 -2.21
N ASP A 26 2.41 -10.48 -2.28
CA ASP A 26 3.66 -10.45 -3.05
C ASP A 26 4.67 -11.46 -2.48
N ALA A 27 4.80 -11.54 -1.15
CA ALA A 27 5.65 -12.51 -0.48
C ALA A 27 5.17 -13.94 -0.72
N VAL A 28 3.88 -14.22 -0.55
CA VAL A 28 3.31 -15.55 -0.78
C VAL A 28 3.55 -16.00 -2.22
N GLN A 29 3.34 -15.13 -3.21
CA GLN A 29 3.61 -15.46 -4.62
C GLN A 29 5.10 -15.69 -4.90
N MET A 30 5.99 -14.92 -4.26
CA MET A 30 7.43 -15.07 -4.40
C MET A 30 7.93 -16.41 -3.83
N PHE A 31 7.45 -16.80 -2.65
CA PHE A 31 7.86 -18.04 -1.98
C PHE A 31 7.12 -19.28 -2.52
N ALA A 32 5.85 -19.15 -2.88
CA ALA A 32 5.02 -20.21 -3.43
C ALA A 32 4.68 -19.90 -4.91
N ARG A 33 5.66 -20.06 -5.81
CA ARG A 33 5.54 -19.70 -7.24
C ARG A 33 4.38 -20.36 -7.99
N GLY A 34 3.89 -21.51 -7.52
CA GLY A 34 2.72 -22.20 -8.08
C GLY A 34 1.38 -21.78 -7.47
N TRP A 35 1.40 -21.01 -6.39
CA TRP A 35 0.20 -20.54 -5.73
C TRP A 35 -0.45 -19.42 -6.53
N ARG A 36 -1.77 -19.51 -6.69
CA ARG A 36 -2.60 -18.46 -7.26
C ARG A 36 -3.76 -18.20 -6.31
N PRO A 37 -4.09 -16.95 -6.00
CA PRO A 37 -5.25 -16.65 -5.18
C PRO A 37 -6.52 -17.20 -5.86
N ARG A 38 -7.37 -17.91 -5.11
CA ARG A 38 -8.62 -18.50 -5.60
C ARG A 38 -9.80 -17.91 -4.85
N ARG A 39 -10.95 -17.83 -5.54
CA ARG A 39 -12.24 -17.42 -4.96
C ARG A 39 -12.14 -16.07 -4.23
N LEU A 40 -12.35 -16.05 -2.92
CA LEU A 40 -12.36 -14.83 -2.10
C LEU A 40 -10.97 -14.15 -2.05
N ALA A 41 -9.89 -14.93 -2.00
CA ALA A 41 -8.54 -14.36 -2.01
C ALA A 41 -8.25 -13.62 -3.33
N LEU A 42 -8.83 -14.06 -4.44
CA LEU A 42 -8.66 -13.38 -5.73
C LEU A 42 -9.39 -12.03 -5.78
N VAL A 43 -10.60 -11.99 -5.21
CA VAL A 43 -11.39 -10.75 -5.11
C VAL A 43 -10.65 -9.74 -4.22
N LEU A 44 -10.19 -10.19 -3.05
CA LEU A 44 -9.43 -9.36 -2.12
C LEU A 44 -8.12 -8.86 -2.75
N ALA A 45 -7.35 -9.75 -3.39
CA ALA A 45 -6.14 -9.37 -4.10
C ALA A 45 -6.45 -8.31 -5.15
N SER A 46 -7.43 -8.55 -6.02
CA SER A 46 -7.79 -7.61 -7.10
C SER A 46 -8.20 -6.24 -6.56
N ALA A 47 -9.00 -6.20 -5.50
CA ALA A 47 -9.36 -4.95 -4.83
C ALA A 47 -8.12 -4.24 -4.27
N ILE A 48 -7.25 -4.95 -3.55
CA ILE A 48 -6.05 -4.36 -2.94
C ILE A 48 -5.09 -3.82 -3.99
N TYR A 49 -4.79 -4.60 -5.04
CA TYR A 49 -3.91 -4.15 -6.11
C TYR A 49 -4.53 -2.97 -6.89
N SER A 50 -5.85 -2.94 -7.08
CA SER A 50 -6.49 -1.82 -7.80
C SER A 50 -6.38 -0.50 -7.04
N VAL A 51 -6.47 -0.50 -5.71
CA VAL A 51 -6.33 0.73 -4.91
C VAL A 51 -4.86 1.11 -4.69
N THR A 52 -3.98 0.12 -4.50
CA THR A 52 -2.57 0.37 -4.13
C THR A 52 -1.65 0.60 -5.33
N ASP A 53 -1.92 0.00 -6.49
CA ASP A 53 -1.05 0.14 -7.66
C ASP A 53 -0.99 1.55 -8.25
N PRO A 54 -2.09 2.33 -8.41
CA PRO A 54 -2.00 3.63 -9.06
C PRO A 54 -1.03 4.58 -8.34
N PRO A 55 -1.07 4.73 -7.00
CA PRO A 55 -0.06 5.48 -6.26
C PRO A 55 1.35 4.91 -6.47
N ILE A 56 1.54 3.60 -6.32
CA ILE A 56 2.87 2.99 -6.45
C ILE A 56 3.44 3.20 -7.86
N ARG A 57 2.64 3.00 -8.91
CA ARG A 57 3.06 3.22 -10.29
C ARG A 57 3.40 4.67 -10.57
N LEU A 58 2.71 5.63 -9.95
CA LEU A 58 3.05 7.05 -10.06
C LEU A 58 4.46 7.30 -9.51
N PHE A 59 4.76 6.78 -8.32
CA PHE A 59 6.09 6.95 -7.71
C PHE A 59 7.18 6.10 -8.38
N ARG A 60 6.86 4.92 -8.93
CA ARG A 60 7.82 4.09 -9.69
C ARG A 60 8.41 4.80 -10.90
N ARG A 61 7.71 5.78 -11.46
CA ARG A 61 8.22 6.62 -12.57
C ARG A 61 9.36 7.54 -12.11
N LEU A 62 9.34 7.95 -10.85
CA LEU A 62 10.32 8.86 -10.26
C LEU A 62 11.43 8.09 -9.53
N ILE A 63 11.08 6.98 -8.87
CA ILE A 63 11.96 6.21 -8.00
C ILE A 63 11.90 4.75 -8.48
N PRO A 64 12.77 4.34 -9.42
CA PRO A 64 12.79 2.99 -9.93
C PRO A 64 13.19 1.98 -8.84
N PRO A 65 12.76 0.72 -8.94
CA PRO A 65 13.11 -0.31 -7.97
C PRO A 65 14.61 -0.59 -7.96
N LEU A 66 15.18 -0.73 -6.77
CA LEU A 66 16.60 -1.00 -6.59
C LEU A 66 16.86 -2.49 -6.65
N ARG A 67 17.73 -2.93 -7.56
CA ARG A 67 18.13 -4.33 -7.69
C ARG A 67 19.44 -4.54 -6.95
N LEU A 68 19.43 -5.39 -5.92
CA LEU A 68 20.61 -5.75 -5.14
C LEU A 68 20.76 -7.27 -5.11
N GLY A 69 21.85 -7.80 -5.67
CA GLY A 69 22.23 -9.21 -5.49
C GLY A 69 21.14 -10.23 -5.86
N GLY A 70 20.38 -9.98 -6.94
CA GLY A 70 19.30 -10.87 -7.39
C GLY A 70 17.93 -10.62 -6.74
N VAL A 71 17.82 -9.72 -5.75
CA VAL A 71 16.56 -9.28 -5.14
C VAL A 71 16.23 -7.86 -5.59
N SER A 72 14.96 -7.59 -5.91
CA SER A 72 14.47 -6.25 -6.22
C SER A 72 13.73 -5.68 -5.02
N LEU A 73 14.20 -4.55 -4.49
CA LEU A 73 13.53 -3.78 -3.45
C LEU A 73 12.59 -2.74 -4.09
N ASP A 74 11.31 -2.79 -3.74
CA ASP A 74 10.31 -1.84 -4.22
C ASP A 74 10.34 -0.55 -3.37
N LEU A 75 11.22 0.38 -3.76
CA LEU A 75 11.34 1.68 -3.10
C LEU A 75 10.06 2.53 -3.25
N ALA A 76 9.33 2.38 -4.35
CA ALA A 76 8.10 3.13 -4.58
C ALA A 76 7.01 2.70 -3.60
N PHE A 77 6.91 1.41 -3.29
CA PHE A 77 6.04 0.92 -2.21
C PHE A 77 6.37 1.63 -0.89
N LEU A 78 7.65 1.68 -0.51
CA LEU A 78 8.08 2.29 0.74
C LEU A 78 7.71 3.77 0.80
N VAL A 79 7.93 4.51 -0.28
CA VAL A 79 7.59 5.93 -0.37
C VAL A 79 6.08 6.14 -0.25
N VAL A 80 5.26 5.31 -0.90
CA VAL A 80 3.79 5.40 -0.77
C VAL A 80 3.34 5.10 0.66
N PHE A 81 3.92 4.09 1.31
CA PHE A 81 3.59 3.75 2.68
C PHE A 81 3.96 4.86 3.67
N LEU A 82 5.16 5.43 3.53
CA LEU A 82 5.62 6.55 4.34
C LEU A 82 4.79 7.81 4.08
N GLY A 83 4.49 8.11 2.81
CA GLY A 83 3.62 9.22 2.42
C GLY A 83 2.22 9.10 3.05
N ALA A 84 1.61 7.92 2.99
CA ALA A 84 0.32 7.66 3.64
C ALA A 84 0.39 7.84 5.17
N THR A 85 1.51 7.46 5.79
CA THR A 85 1.75 7.63 7.23
C THR A 85 1.82 9.11 7.59
N ILE A 86 2.58 9.90 6.82
CA ILE A 86 2.70 11.35 7.04
C ILE A 86 1.33 12.02 6.87
N LEU A 87 0.61 11.72 5.79
CA LEU A 87 -0.73 12.26 5.54
C LEU A 87 -1.70 11.94 6.68
N LYS A 88 -1.63 10.73 7.24
CA LYS A 88 -2.48 10.31 8.35
C LYS A 88 -2.14 11.05 9.64
N THR A 89 -0.85 11.27 9.92
CA THR A 89 -0.42 12.09 11.05
C THR A 89 -0.87 13.54 10.90
N VAL A 90 -0.72 14.13 9.71
CA VAL A 90 -1.19 15.50 9.43
C VAL A 90 -2.70 15.60 9.59
N ALA A 91 -3.47 14.66 9.03
CA ALA A 91 -4.92 14.65 9.18
C ALA A 91 -5.37 14.54 10.64
N ARG A 92 -4.64 13.78 11.46
CA ARG A 92 -4.88 13.69 12.90
C ARG A 92 -4.59 15.02 13.61
N VAL A 93 -3.43 15.63 13.36
CA VAL A 93 -3.07 16.92 13.97
C VAL A 93 -4.08 18.01 13.62
N LEU A 94 -4.50 18.08 12.35
CA LEU A 94 -5.52 19.03 11.89
C LEU A 94 -6.92 18.76 12.45
N ALA A 95 -7.20 17.53 12.90
CA ALA A 95 -8.47 17.20 13.55
C ALA A 95 -8.51 17.59 15.03
N GLU A 96 -7.33 17.69 15.65
CA GLU A 96 -7.07 18.04 17.05
C GLU A 96 -6.87 19.56 17.23
N ALA A 97 -6.43 20.28 16.18
CA ALA A 97 -6.35 21.74 16.11
C ALA A 97 -7.73 22.40 15.94
#